data_AF-A0A504YQM4-F1
#
_entry.id   AF-A0A504YQM4-F1
#
_cell.length_a   1.000
_cell.length_b   1.000
_cell.length_c   1.000
_cell.angle_alpha   90.00
_cell.angle_beta   90.00
_cell.angle_gamma   90.00
#
_symmetry.space_group_name_H-M   'P 1'
#
loop_
_entity.id
_entity.type
_entity.pdbx_description
1 polymer ?
#
loop_
_entity_poly.entity_id
_entity_poly.type
_entity_poly.pdbx_seq_one_letter_code
_entity_poly.pdbx_strand_id
1 'polypeptide(L)'
;MEILLLSNQVVRQIPTDRLLLETDAPWCEIRPTHASFRYVKTQFPSRKMERWEPNHMVKGRNEPANIVQVLEVVAGVKQMDPDMLAEQVYRNTILLFRFDQS
;
A
#
# COMPACT_ATOMS: atom_id res chain seq x y z
N MET A 1 -5.70 10.50 -0.19
CA MET A 1 -4.68 11.50 -0.64
C MET A 1 -3.34 11.42 0.12
N GLU A 2 -3.26 10.75 1.28
CA GLU A 2 -2.20 11.10 2.25
C GLU A 2 -0.99 10.14 2.37
N ILE A 3 -0.99 8.90 1.87
CA ILE A 3 0.22 8.05 1.98
C ILE A 3 1.11 8.09 0.72
N LEU A 4 0.52 8.29 -0.46
CA LEU A 4 1.28 8.27 -1.73
C LEU A 4 1.82 9.63 -2.19
N LEU A 5 1.44 10.72 -1.53
CA LEU A 5 1.99 12.05 -1.76
C LEU A 5 3.03 12.47 -0.72
N LEU A 6 3.20 11.70 0.37
CA LEU A 6 4.26 11.96 1.33
C LEU A 6 5.59 11.56 0.71
N SER A 7 6.55 12.49 0.74
CA SER A 7 7.90 12.18 0.30
C SER A 7 8.45 11.01 1.11
N ASN A 8 9.30 10.18 0.49
CA ASN A 8 9.93 9.04 1.19
C ASN A 8 10.63 9.46 2.49
N GLN A 9 11.08 10.72 2.59
CA GLN A 9 11.68 11.27 3.81
C GLN A 9 10.67 11.38 4.96
N VAL A 10 9.43 11.82 4.68
CA VAL A 10 8.39 11.92 5.70
C VAL A 10 7.97 10.53 6.18
N VAL A 11 7.69 9.60 5.26
CA VAL A 11 7.31 8.21 5.60
C VAL A 11 8.37 7.53 6.48
N ARG A 12 9.66 7.83 6.23
CA ARG A 12 10.76 7.29 7.03
C ARG A 12 10.69 7.73 8.49
N GLN A 13 10.21 8.94 8.78
CA GLN A 13 10.16 9.52 10.13
C GLN A 13 8.93 9.09 10.97
N ILE A 14 7.86 8.59 10.34
CA ILE A 14 6.65 8.15 11.06
C ILE A 14 7.00 6.95 11.95
N PRO A 15 6.72 6.97 13.27
CA PRO A 15 6.93 5.82 14.14
C PRO A 15 6.13 4.60 13.67
N THR A 16 6.77 3.43 13.60
CA THR A 16 6.14 2.23 13.04
C THR A 16 4.94 1.75 13.88
N ASP A 17 4.96 1.97 15.19
CA ASP A 17 3.86 1.69 16.14
C ASP A 17 2.66 2.64 16.00
N ARG A 18 2.77 3.68 15.17
CA ARG A 18 1.69 4.63 14.85
C ARG A 18 1.31 4.64 13.38
N LEU A 19 1.86 3.70 12.61
CA LEU A 19 1.67 3.63 11.17
C LEU A 19 0.49 2.73 10.81
N LEU A 20 -0.32 3.18 9.86
CA LEU A 20 -1.38 2.42 9.21
C LEU A 20 -1.10 2.38 7.70
N LEU A 21 -1.60 1.36 7.02
CA LEU A 21 -1.53 1.26 5.56
C LEU A 21 -2.93 1.26 4.98
N GLU A 22 -3.09 1.94 3.85
CA GLU A 22 -4.32 1.97 3.08
C GLU A 22 -4.00 2.16 1.59
N THR A 23 -4.95 1.76 0.74
CA THR A 23 -4.85 1.96 -0.72
C THR A 23 -5.54 3.22 -1.20
N ASP A 24 -6.55 3.71 -0.47
CA ASP A 24 -7.49 4.75 -0.94
C ASP A 24 -8.12 4.39 -2.30
N ALA A 25 -8.33 3.10 -2.58
CA ALA A 25 -8.89 2.61 -3.83
C ALA A 25 -10.31 3.19 -4.03
N PRO A 26 -10.66 3.64 -5.26
CA PRO A 26 -10.00 3.36 -6.54
C PRO A 26 -8.85 4.31 -6.91
N TRP A 27 -8.49 5.23 -6.01
CA TRP A 27 -7.47 6.26 -6.23
C TRP A 27 -6.08 5.76 -5.86
N CYS A 28 -5.09 6.66 -5.92
CA CYS A 28 -3.78 6.42 -5.34
C CYS A 28 -3.09 5.15 -5.90
N GLU A 29 -3.12 4.97 -7.22
CA GLU A 29 -2.30 3.93 -7.87
C GLU A 29 -0.81 4.27 -7.77
N ILE A 30 0.04 3.28 -7.44
CA ILE A 30 1.50 3.45 -7.50
C ILE A 30 1.95 3.32 -8.96
N ARG A 31 2.26 4.45 -9.59
CA ARG A 31 2.63 4.51 -11.01
C ARG A 31 4.14 4.35 -11.20
N PRO A 32 4.60 3.83 -12.37
CA PRO A 32 6.04 3.75 -12.70
C PRO A 32 6.81 5.06 -12.62
N THR A 33 6.11 6.20 -12.77
CA THR A 33 6.69 7.55 -12.66
C THR A 33 6.93 7.99 -11.21
N HIS A 34 6.41 7.29 -10.21
CA HIS A 34 6.59 7.63 -8.80
C HIS A 34 7.96 7.15 -8.30
N ALA A 35 8.64 7.97 -7.49
CA ALA A 35 9.95 7.64 -6.92
C ALA A 35 9.93 6.37 -6.04
N SER A 36 8.76 6.03 -5.48
CA SER A 36 8.53 4.83 -4.66
C SER A 36 8.40 3.54 -5.48
N PHE A 37 8.11 3.62 -6.79
CA PHE A 37 7.84 2.45 -7.63
C PHE A 37 8.98 1.43 -7.64
N ARG A 38 10.22 1.89 -7.46
CA ARG A 38 11.42 1.03 -7.37
C ARG A 38 11.36 -0.06 -6.27
N TYR A 39 10.48 0.11 -5.29
CA TYR A 39 10.30 -0.86 -4.20
C TYR A 39 9.19 -1.88 -4.48
N VAL A 40 8.33 -1.63 -5.46
CA VAL A 40 7.21 -2.51 -5.81
C VAL A 40 7.76 -3.78 -6.47
N LYS A 41 7.38 -4.93 -5.92
CA LYS A 41 7.74 -6.26 -6.44
C LYS A 41 6.51 -6.98 -6.96
N THR A 42 5.39 -6.87 -6.25
CA THR A 42 4.14 -7.56 -6.60
C THR A 42 3.39 -6.80 -7.69
N GLN A 43 3.04 -7.49 -8.78
CA GLN A 43 2.25 -6.94 -9.89
C GLN A 43 1.08 -7.86 -10.22
N PHE A 44 -0.06 -7.25 -10.50
CA PHE A 44 -1.27 -7.95 -10.91
C PHE A 44 -1.54 -7.73 -12.40
N PRO A 45 -2.04 -8.74 -13.13
CA PRO A 45 -2.46 -8.57 -14.52
C PRO A 45 -3.53 -7.48 -14.65
N SER A 46 -3.34 -6.55 -15.60
CA SER A 46 -4.28 -5.45 -15.81
C SER A 46 -4.60 -5.19 -17.29
N ARG A 47 -5.84 -4.78 -17.55
CA ARG A 47 -6.37 -4.44 -18.89
C ARG A 47 -6.95 -3.03 -18.90
N LYS A 48 -7.03 -2.44 -20.09
CA LYS A 48 -7.82 -1.21 -20.27
C LYS A 48 -9.30 -1.53 -20.00
N MET A 49 -10.05 -0.54 -19.52
CA MET A 49 -11.46 -0.70 -19.16
C MET A 49 -12.30 -1.30 -20.30
N GLU A 50 -12.05 -0.91 -21.54
CA GLU A 50 -12.80 -1.38 -22.72
C GLU A 50 -12.55 -2.86 -23.05
N ARG A 51 -11.53 -3.47 -22.44
CA ARG A 51 -11.13 -4.88 -22.62
C ARG A 51 -11.10 -5.61 -21.28
N TRP A 52 -12.02 -5.26 -20.38
CA TRP A 52 -12.11 -5.93 -19.09
C TRP A 52 -12.38 -7.43 -19.26
N GLU A 53 -11.72 -8.24 -18.43
CA GLU A 53 -11.90 -9.68 -18.38
C GLU A 53 -11.84 -10.16 -16.91
N PRO A 54 -12.50 -11.27 -16.55
CA PRO A 54 -12.34 -11.87 -15.24
C PRO A 54 -10.87 -12.12 -14.88
N ASN A 55 -10.52 -12.00 -13.60
CA ASN A 55 -9.16 -12.16 -13.06
C ASN A 55 -8.12 -11.11 -13.52
N HIS A 56 -8.56 -10.00 -14.12
CA HIS A 56 -7.69 -8.86 -14.44
C HIS A 56 -8.19 -7.58 -13.78
N MET A 57 -7.24 -6.79 -13.27
CA MET A 57 -7.51 -5.45 -12.76
C MET A 57 -7.75 -4.46 -13.91
N VAL A 58 -8.42 -3.35 -13.63
CA VAL A 58 -8.59 -2.25 -14.60
C VAL A 58 -7.43 -1.27 -14.47
N LYS A 59 -6.72 -1.01 -15.57
CA LYS A 59 -5.65 0.00 -15.62
C LYS A 59 -6.19 1.37 -15.22
N GLY A 60 -5.50 2.04 -14.29
CA GLY A 60 -5.92 3.33 -13.77
C GLY A 60 -6.92 3.28 -12.61
N ARG A 61 -7.40 2.08 -12.22
CA ARG A 61 -8.29 1.87 -11.07
C ARG A 61 -7.56 1.04 -10.02
N ASN A 62 -7.15 1.66 -8.93
CA ASN A 62 -6.53 0.94 -7.82
C ASN A 62 -7.54 0.00 -7.14
N GLU A 63 -7.06 -1.02 -6.45
CA GLU A 63 -7.89 -2.01 -5.76
C GLU A 63 -7.33 -2.29 -4.36
N PRO A 64 -8.16 -2.69 -3.37
CA PRO A 64 -7.68 -3.03 -2.02
C PRO A 64 -6.60 -4.10 -2.01
N ALA A 65 -6.62 -5.03 -2.97
CA ALA A 65 -5.59 -6.06 -3.14
C ALA A 65 -4.17 -5.49 -3.35
N ASN A 66 -4.05 -4.24 -3.83
CA ASN A 66 -2.78 -3.55 -4.01
C ASN A 66 -2.17 -3.01 -2.71
N ILE A 67 -2.79 -3.24 -1.54
CA ILE A 67 -2.21 -2.87 -0.24
C ILE A 67 -0.81 -3.47 -0.04
N VAL A 68 -0.54 -4.63 -0.65
CA VAL A 68 0.79 -5.26 -0.66
C VAL A 68 1.86 -4.35 -1.30
N GLN A 69 1.51 -3.57 -2.32
CA GLN A 69 2.44 -2.65 -2.95
C GLN A 69 2.76 -1.46 -2.04
N VAL A 70 1.78 -0.99 -1.26
CA VAL A 70 1.98 0.04 -0.24
C VAL A 70 2.91 -0.49 0.85
N LEU A 71 2.69 -1.73 1.32
CA LEU A 71 3.58 -2.40 2.27
C LEU A 71 5.02 -2.49 1.74
N GLU A 72 5.21 -2.97 0.51
CA GLU A 72 6.54 -3.09 -0.13
C GLU A 72 7.27 -1.74 -0.19
N VAL A 73 6.55 -0.68 -0.58
CA VAL A 73 7.08 0.69 -0.63
C VAL A 73 7.50 1.16 0.76
N VAL A 74 6.63 1.04 1.75
CA VAL A 74 6.90 1.52 3.11
C VAL A 74 8.05 0.71 3.74
N ALA A 75 8.06 -0.61 3.57
CA ALA A 75 9.15 -1.47 4.02
C ALA A 75 10.49 -1.05 3.40
N GLY A 76 10.51 -0.82 2.09
CA GLY A 76 11.70 -0.37 1.37
C GLY A 76 12.20 1.02 1.81
N VAL A 77 11.29 1.94 2.11
CA VAL A 77 11.62 3.29 2.61
C VAL A 77 12.15 3.24 4.05
N LYS A 78 11.54 2.43 4.92
CA LYS A 78 11.93 2.29 6.33
C LYS A 78 13.09 1.31 6.54
N GLN A 79 13.49 0.57 5.50
CA GLN A 79 14.51 -0.49 5.55
C GLN A 79 14.15 -1.57 6.59
N MET A 80 12.90 -2.00 6.58
CA MET A 80 12.37 -3.03 7.46
C MET A 80 11.97 -4.28 6.68
N ASP A 81 11.98 -5.41 7.36
CA ASP A 81 11.40 -6.64 6.83
C ASP A 81 9.88 -6.44 6.58
N PRO A 82 9.36 -6.78 5.38
CA PRO A 82 7.94 -6.60 5.06
C PRO A 82 6.98 -7.38 5.96
N ASP A 83 7.35 -8.59 6.39
CA ASP A 83 6.47 -9.43 7.21
C ASP A 83 6.39 -8.87 8.63
N MET A 84 7.53 -8.44 9.20
CA MET A 84 7.55 -7.73 10.48
C MET A 84 6.76 -6.42 10.43
N LEU A 85 6.88 -5.64 9.34
CA LEU A 85 6.12 -4.41 9.17
C LEU A 85 4.61 -4.71 9.06
N ALA A 86 4.23 -5.72 8.28
CA ALA A 86 2.84 -6.13 8.11
C ALA A 86 2.19 -6.51 9.44
N GLU A 87 2.87 -7.32 10.25
CA GLU A 87 2.40 -7.70 11.58
C GLU A 87 2.21 -6.46 12.48
N GLN A 88 3.17 -5.53 12.48
CA GLN A 88 3.08 -4.32 13.30
C GLN A 88 1.91 -3.42 12.86
N VAL A 89 1.78 -3.12 11.56
CA VAL A 89 0.69 -2.24 11.07
C VAL A 89 -0.68 -2.89 11.21
N TYR A 90 -0.76 -4.22 11.11
CA TYR A 90 -1.98 -4.96 11.41
C TYR A 90 -2.37 -4.78 12.88
N ARG A 91 -1.44 -4.99 13.83
CA ARG A 91 -1.68 -4.75 15.25
C ARG A 91 -2.13 -3.33 15.54
N ASN A 92 -1.47 -2.33 14.93
CA ASN A 92 -1.86 -0.92 15.08
C ASN A 92 -3.30 -0.69 14.59
N THR A 93 -3.68 -1.31 13.47
CA THR A 93 -5.02 -1.22 12.88
C THR A 93 -6.07 -1.85 13.80
N ILE A 94 -5.81 -3.05 14.31
CA ILE A 94 -6.70 -3.73 15.27
C ILE A 94 -6.90 -2.89 16.53
N LEU A 95 -5.82 -2.34 17.09
CA LEU A 95 -5.87 -1.51 18.30
C LEU A 95 -6.67 -0.22 18.08
N LEU A 96 -6.47 0.45 16.94
CA LEU A 96 -7.15 1.71 16.64
C LEU A 96 -8.65 1.52 16.41
N PHE A 97 -9.01 0.53 15.59
CA PHE A 97 -10.40 0.29 15.21
C PHE A 97 -11.15 -0.63 16.18
N ARG A 98 -10.47 -1.15 17.22
CA ARG A 98 -11.03 -2.00 18.29
C ARG A 98 -11.71 -3.26 17.78
N PHE A 99 -11.07 -3.95 16.83
CA PHE A 99 -11.61 -5.19 16.25
C PHE A 99 -11.53 -6.41 17.19
N ASP A 100 -10.88 -6.28 18.35
CA ASP A 100 -10.70 -7.32 19.36
C ASP A 100 -11.77 -7.32 20.47
N GLN A 101 -12.72 -6.38 20.46
CA GLN A 101 -13.75 -6.21 21.50
C GLN A 101 -15.18 -6.59 21.08
N SER A 102 -15.34 -7.55 20.16
CA SER A 102 -16.67 -8.06 19.74
C SER A 102 -17.19 -9.19 20.61
#